data_AF-A0A2M7PV17-F1
#
_entry.id   AF-A0A2M7PV17-F1
#
_cell.length_a   1.000
_cell.length_b   1.000
_cell.length_c   1.000
_cell.angle_alpha   90.00
_cell.angle_beta   90.00
_cell.angle_gamma   90.00
#
_symmetry.space_group_name_H-M   'P 1'
#
loop_
_entity.id
_entity.type
_entity.pdbx_description
1 polymer ?
#
loop_
_entity_poly.entity_id
_entity_poly.type
_entity_poly.pdbx_seq_one_letter_code
_entity_poly.pdbx_strand_id
1 'polypeptide(L)'
;PVAASILRDHLGLDGKNIGIGNEKTMAQMISHHSVIFEPEKLKGWVSTQPYQLGEYLGYHLEDVLAKAPDYKGQIPSYDSSLTIEADAFLLSNTYLDYLQYKEEREEVKLLIKSKTIVPESELSHFISLNPEYYQGYVLSANYFYVIDDTSLSIQYYQTSLTKEMENTATAELVKARLEELLGESKN
;
A
#
# COMPACT_ATOMS: atom_id res chain seq x y z
N PRO A 1 14.97 -16.72 -5.13
CA PRO A 1 15.95 -15.63 -5.36
C PRO A 1 15.82 -14.54 -4.29
N VAL A 2 16.92 -13.92 -3.84
CA VAL A 2 16.88 -12.79 -2.86
C VAL A 2 16.07 -11.61 -3.40
N ALA A 3 16.06 -11.40 -4.72
CA ALA A 3 15.25 -10.36 -5.35
C ALA A 3 13.74 -10.48 -5.02
N ALA A 4 13.22 -11.69 -4.81
CA ALA A 4 11.81 -11.88 -4.46
C ALA A 4 11.49 -11.28 -3.08
N SER A 5 12.36 -11.45 -2.08
CA SER A 5 12.12 -10.85 -0.75
C SER A 5 12.22 -9.32 -0.80
N ILE A 6 13.11 -8.76 -1.62
CA ILE A 6 13.23 -7.30 -1.79
C ILE A 6 11.97 -6.71 -2.44
N LEU A 7 11.46 -7.35 -3.50
CA LEU A 7 10.27 -6.87 -4.20
C LEU A 7 8.99 -6.97 -3.35
N ARG A 8 8.98 -7.86 -2.37
CA ARG A 8 7.87 -8.11 -1.45
C ARG A 8 7.98 -7.34 -0.12
N ASP A 9 9.06 -6.57 0.07
CA ASP A 9 9.31 -5.82 1.30
C ASP A 9 8.35 -4.62 1.44
N HIS A 10 7.42 -4.72 2.38
CA HIS A 10 6.41 -3.72 2.69
C HIS A 10 6.78 -2.85 3.90
N LEU A 11 8.04 -2.91 4.36
CA LEU A 11 8.54 -2.10 5.45
C LEU A 11 9.29 -0.87 4.93
N GLY A 12 9.48 0.11 5.82
CA GLY A 12 10.34 1.26 5.59
C GLY A 12 11.81 0.92 5.86
N LEU A 13 12.67 1.94 5.77
CA LEU A 13 14.09 1.83 6.09
C LEU A 13 14.30 1.19 7.47
N ASP A 14 15.34 0.37 7.57
CA ASP A 14 15.71 -0.37 8.78
C ASP A 14 14.60 -1.30 9.34
N GLY A 15 13.67 -1.73 8.48
CA GLY A 15 12.56 -2.61 8.85
C GLY A 15 11.46 -1.91 9.67
N LYS A 16 11.43 -0.57 9.66
CA LYS A 16 10.42 0.21 10.38
C LYS A 16 9.04 -0.01 9.76
N ASN A 17 8.04 -0.31 10.58
CA ASN A 17 6.65 -0.26 10.12
C ASN A 17 6.23 1.20 9.89
N ILE A 18 5.87 1.53 8.66
CA ILE A 18 5.40 2.85 8.23
C ILE A 18 4.00 2.81 7.61
N GLY A 19 3.28 1.70 7.85
CA GLY A 19 1.96 1.43 7.30
C GLY A 19 2.01 0.69 5.96
N ILE A 20 1.12 -0.29 5.81
CA ILE A 20 1.04 -1.09 4.58
C ILE A 20 0.50 -0.22 3.44
N GLY A 21 1.19 -0.25 2.30
CA GLY A 21 0.85 0.56 1.13
C GLY A 21 1.45 1.96 1.13
N ASN A 22 2.28 2.30 2.14
CA ASN A 22 3.01 3.55 2.15
C ASN A 22 3.97 3.64 0.95
N GLU A 23 3.93 4.78 0.28
CA GLU A 23 4.67 5.14 -0.93
C GLU A 23 6.19 5.01 -0.78
N LYS A 24 6.70 5.02 0.46
CA LYS A 24 8.13 4.85 0.78
C LYS A 24 8.57 3.40 0.91
N THR A 25 7.65 2.43 0.81
CA THR A 25 7.97 0.99 0.87
C THR A 25 8.31 0.45 -0.52
N MET A 26 9.12 -0.62 -0.60
CA MET A 26 9.36 -1.28 -1.89
C MET A 26 8.07 -1.89 -2.44
N ALA A 27 7.30 -2.56 -1.57
CA ALA A 27 6.01 -3.13 -1.87
C ALA A 27 4.87 -2.21 -1.41
N GLN A 28 4.63 -1.15 -2.18
CA GLN A 28 3.49 -0.24 -1.98
C GLN A 28 2.12 -0.90 -2.25
N MET A 29 2.08 -2.17 -2.69
CA MET A 29 0.82 -2.89 -2.97
C MET A 29 -0.02 -2.24 -4.08
N ILE A 30 0.63 -1.65 -5.08
CA ILE A 30 0.00 -1.10 -6.30
C ILE A 30 0.38 -1.86 -7.58
N SER A 31 1.51 -2.58 -7.57
CA SER A 31 1.98 -3.34 -8.72
C SER A 31 1.13 -4.59 -8.95
N HIS A 32 0.65 -4.81 -10.16
CA HIS A 32 -0.09 -6.04 -10.48
C HIS A 32 0.82 -7.27 -10.58
N HIS A 33 2.03 -7.08 -11.10
CA HIS A 33 3.03 -8.12 -11.29
C HIS A 33 4.44 -7.55 -11.14
N SER A 34 5.40 -8.44 -10.92
CA SER A 34 6.83 -8.13 -10.97
C SER A 34 7.59 -9.26 -11.67
N VAL A 35 8.78 -8.94 -12.17
CA VAL A 35 9.62 -9.87 -12.91
C VAL A 35 11.02 -9.86 -12.31
N ILE A 36 11.61 -11.04 -12.14
CA ILE A 36 13.00 -11.21 -11.69
C ILE A 36 13.78 -11.83 -12.84
N PHE A 37 14.95 -11.28 -13.16
CA PHE A 37 15.89 -11.88 -14.10
C PHE A 37 17.18 -12.26 -13.39
N GLU A 38 17.70 -13.44 -13.72
CA GLU A 38 19.05 -13.90 -13.37
C GLU A 38 19.78 -14.26 -14.68
N PRO A 39 20.29 -13.25 -15.42
CA PRO A 39 20.75 -13.44 -16.80
C PRO A 39 21.92 -14.40 -16.93
N GLU A 40 22.87 -14.38 -15.99
CA GLU A 40 24.03 -15.28 -15.99
C GLU A 40 23.64 -16.76 -15.94
N LYS A 41 22.48 -17.07 -15.34
CA LYS A 41 21.95 -18.44 -15.26
C LYS A 41 20.86 -18.70 -16.28
N LEU A 42 20.56 -17.74 -17.16
CA LEU A 42 19.46 -17.79 -18.11
C LEU A 42 18.13 -18.15 -17.43
N LYS A 43 17.82 -17.52 -16.29
CA LYS A 43 16.55 -17.73 -15.57
C LYS A 43 15.75 -16.45 -15.43
N GLY A 44 14.43 -16.58 -15.48
CA GLY A 44 13.49 -15.49 -15.23
C GLY A 44 12.29 -15.97 -14.44
N TRP A 45 11.65 -15.06 -13.71
CA TRP A 45 10.44 -15.34 -12.95
C TRP A 45 9.40 -14.24 -13.14
N VAL A 46 8.13 -14.61 -13.17
CA VAL A 46 6.99 -13.67 -13.19
C VAL A 46 6.07 -13.97 -12.01
N SER A 47 5.72 -12.95 -11.23
CA SER A 47 4.81 -13.14 -10.09
C SER A 47 3.35 -13.34 -10.54
N THR A 48 2.65 -14.22 -9.84
CA THR A 48 1.19 -14.38 -9.94
C THR A 48 0.48 -13.44 -8.96
N GLN A 49 -0.84 -13.36 -9.08
CA GLN A 49 -1.67 -12.56 -8.18
C GLN A 49 -1.75 -13.16 -6.76
N PRO A 50 -2.04 -12.35 -5.73
CA PRO A 50 -2.21 -10.90 -5.78
C PRO A 50 -0.87 -10.14 -5.72
N TYR A 51 -0.80 -9.03 -6.45
CA TYR A 51 0.39 -8.17 -6.54
C TYR A 51 1.66 -8.94 -6.94
N GLN A 52 2.81 -8.57 -6.38
CA GLN A 52 4.05 -9.36 -6.41
C GLN A 52 4.16 -10.42 -5.31
N LEU A 53 3.11 -10.59 -4.50
CA LEU A 53 3.12 -11.48 -3.35
C LEU A 53 2.70 -12.91 -3.71
N GLY A 54 2.00 -13.12 -4.82
CA GLY A 54 1.74 -14.45 -5.34
C GLY A 54 3.03 -15.21 -5.68
N GLU A 55 2.88 -16.47 -6.05
CA GLU A 55 3.99 -17.32 -6.49
C GLU A 55 4.79 -16.66 -7.61
N TYR A 56 6.09 -16.88 -7.66
CA TYR A 56 6.87 -16.59 -8.85
C TYR A 56 7.02 -17.86 -9.69
N LEU A 57 6.44 -17.85 -10.88
CA LEU A 57 6.61 -18.93 -11.85
C LEU A 57 7.95 -18.76 -12.54
N GLY A 58 8.80 -19.78 -12.48
CA GLY A 58 10.16 -19.74 -13.01
C GLY A 58 10.27 -20.30 -14.43
N TYR A 59 11.15 -19.69 -15.22
CA TYR A 59 11.38 -20.02 -16.63
C TYR A 59 12.87 -20.08 -16.92
N HIS A 60 13.27 -21.04 -17.76
CA HIS A 60 14.57 -21.00 -18.42
C HIS A 60 14.46 -20.06 -19.62
N LEU A 61 15.26 -18.98 -19.63
CA LEU A 61 15.23 -17.94 -20.66
C LEU A 61 15.66 -18.49 -22.01
N GLU A 62 16.53 -19.49 -22.07
CA GLU A 62 16.91 -20.15 -23.33
C GLU A 62 15.68 -20.74 -24.04
N ASP A 63 14.79 -21.42 -23.32
CA ASP A 63 13.56 -22.00 -23.87
C ASP A 63 12.59 -20.92 -24.33
N VAL A 64 12.44 -19.86 -23.53
CA VAL A 64 11.57 -18.72 -23.84
C VAL A 64 12.06 -18.00 -25.09
N LEU A 65 13.36 -17.69 -25.16
CA LEU A 65 13.98 -16.94 -26.25
C LEU A 65 14.05 -17.76 -27.54
N ALA A 66 14.29 -19.07 -27.46
CA ALA A 66 14.28 -19.95 -28.63
C ALA A 66 12.91 -20.02 -29.32
N LYS A 67 11.82 -19.91 -28.54
CA LYS A 67 10.43 -19.95 -29.06
C LYS A 67 9.87 -18.56 -29.39
N ALA A 68 10.52 -17.49 -28.95
CA ALA A 68 10.05 -16.11 -29.14
C ALA A 68 9.81 -15.72 -30.62
N PRO A 69 10.65 -16.12 -31.60
CA PRO A 69 10.44 -15.75 -33.02
C PRO A 69 9.12 -16.28 -33.61
N ASP A 70 8.63 -17.42 -33.12
CA ASP A 70 7.42 -18.10 -33.61
C ASP A 70 6.24 -18.00 -32.62
N TYR A 71 6.27 -17.03 -31.70
CA TYR A 71 5.26 -16.90 -30.65
C TYR A 71 3.86 -16.61 -31.21
N LYS A 72 2.94 -17.57 -31.06
CA LYS A 72 1.52 -17.44 -31.46
C LYS A 72 0.56 -17.25 -30.28
N GLY A 73 1.05 -16.75 -29.15
CA GLY A 73 0.24 -16.57 -27.94
C GLY A 73 0.26 -17.75 -26.95
N GLN A 74 1.05 -18.79 -27.21
CA GLN A 74 1.24 -19.89 -26.25
C GLN A 74 2.39 -19.57 -25.30
N ILE A 75 2.07 -19.29 -24.04
CA ILE A 75 3.05 -19.05 -22.98
C ILE A 75 3.91 -20.31 -22.83
N PRO A 76 5.25 -20.21 -22.87
CA PRO A 76 6.12 -21.34 -22.56
C PRO A 76 5.75 -21.94 -21.19
N SER A 77 5.76 -23.26 -21.05
CA SER A 77 5.53 -23.89 -19.74
C SER A 77 6.59 -23.39 -18.75
N TYR A 78 6.15 -22.97 -17.56
CA TYR A 78 7.06 -22.67 -16.47
C TYR A 78 7.62 -23.99 -15.89
N ASP A 79 8.80 -23.92 -15.29
CA ASP A 79 9.42 -25.02 -14.57
C ASP A 79 9.01 -24.95 -13.10
N SER A 80 8.18 -25.90 -12.66
CA SER A 80 7.68 -25.94 -11.28
C SER A 80 8.78 -26.14 -10.23
N SER A 81 9.94 -26.67 -10.62
CA SER A 81 11.10 -26.78 -9.72
C SER A 81 11.78 -25.43 -9.44
N LEU A 82 11.49 -24.42 -10.25
CA LEU A 82 11.98 -23.04 -10.07
C LEU A 82 10.97 -22.14 -9.35
N THR A 83 9.77 -22.64 -9.02
CA THR A 83 8.72 -21.85 -8.38
C THR A 83 9.22 -21.30 -7.04
N ILE A 84 8.98 -20.00 -6.82
CA ILE A 84 9.11 -19.39 -5.50
C ILE A 84 7.71 -19.29 -4.93
N GLU A 85 7.51 -19.90 -3.77
CA GLU A 85 6.23 -19.88 -3.06
C GLU A 85 5.68 -18.46 -2.87
N ALA A 86 4.37 -18.37 -2.76
CA ALA A 86 3.68 -17.15 -2.40
C ALA A 86 4.20 -16.62 -1.04
N ASP A 87 4.13 -15.31 -0.85
CA ASP A 87 4.57 -14.68 0.37
C ASP A 87 3.67 -15.05 1.54
N ALA A 88 4.26 -15.47 2.66
CA ALA A 88 3.52 -15.83 3.87
C ALA A 88 2.74 -14.65 4.46
N PHE A 89 3.11 -13.40 4.13
CA PHE A 89 2.34 -12.21 4.47
C PHE A 89 0.88 -12.30 4.03
N LEU A 90 0.59 -12.97 2.91
CA LEU A 90 -0.79 -13.16 2.42
C LEU A 90 -1.69 -13.95 3.39
N LEU A 91 -1.10 -14.71 4.32
CA LEU A 91 -1.81 -15.48 5.33
C LEU A 91 -1.90 -14.76 6.68
N SER A 92 -1.35 -13.54 6.78
CA SER A 92 -1.28 -12.79 8.02
C SER A 92 -2.55 -11.97 8.29
N ASN A 93 -2.85 -11.73 9.56
CA ASN A 93 -3.91 -10.79 9.95
C ASN A 93 -3.63 -9.38 9.42
N THR A 94 -2.36 -8.96 9.38
CA THR A 94 -1.98 -7.64 8.84
C THR A 94 -2.38 -7.48 7.36
N TYR A 95 -2.33 -8.54 6.57
CA TYR A 95 -2.82 -8.51 5.20
C TYR A 95 -4.35 -8.41 5.14
N LEU A 96 -5.07 -9.12 6.03
CA LEU A 96 -6.53 -9.00 6.15
C LEU A 96 -6.94 -7.58 6.56
N ASP A 97 -6.29 -7.01 7.57
CA ASP A 97 -6.52 -5.64 8.02
C ASP A 97 -6.25 -4.64 6.89
N TYR A 98 -5.19 -4.86 6.09
CA TYR A 98 -4.91 -4.05 4.91
C TYR A 98 -6.02 -4.13 3.85
N LEU A 99 -6.56 -5.32 3.57
CA LEU A 99 -7.68 -5.47 2.63
C LEU A 99 -8.92 -4.72 3.12
N GLN A 100 -9.25 -4.85 4.40
CA GLN A 100 -10.36 -4.12 5.01
C GLN A 100 -10.11 -2.60 4.99
N TYR A 101 -8.88 -2.15 5.29
CA TYR A 101 -8.50 -0.75 5.20
C TYR A 101 -8.73 -0.19 3.79
N LYS A 102 -8.44 -0.96 2.72
CA LYS A 102 -8.70 -0.51 1.35
C LYS A 102 -10.19 -0.28 1.08
N GLU A 103 -11.04 -1.15 1.59
CA GLU A 103 -12.49 -1.06 1.43
C GLU A 103 -13.03 0.15 2.20
N GLU A 104 -12.75 0.22 3.50
CA GLU A 104 -13.20 1.32 4.37
C GLU A 104 -12.62 2.67 3.96
N ARG A 105 -11.43 2.71 3.36
CA ARG A 105 -10.87 3.95 2.79
C ARG A 105 -11.78 4.54 1.71
N GLU A 106 -12.36 3.71 0.85
CA GLU A 106 -13.30 4.20 -0.17
C GLU A 106 -14.62 4.63 0.46
N GLU A 107 -15.07 3.97 1.54
CA GLU A 107 -16.24 4.39 2.32
C GLU A 107 -16.02 5.76 2.98
N VAL A 108 -14.88 5.98 3.63
CA VAL A 108 -14.54 7.29 4.25
C VAL A 108 -14.50 8.40 3.19
N LYS A 109 -13.99 8.14 1.98
CA LYS A 109 -14.05 9.11 0.88
C LYS A 109 -15.49 9.43 0.48
N LEU A 110 -16.40 8.45 0.50
CA LEU A 110 -17.81 8.68 0.26
C LEU A 110 -18.45 9.50 1.38
N LEU A 111 -18.13 9.22 2.65
CA LEU A 111 -18.58 10.01 3.80
C LEU A 111 -18.15 11.47 3.70
N ILE A 112 -16.89 11.74 3.31
CA ILE A 112 -16.39 13.11 3.06
C ILE A 112 -17.23 13.81 1.97
N LYS A 113 -17.52 13.10 0.87
CA LYS A 113 -18.27 13.66 -0.25
C LYS A 113 -19.74 13.92 0.09
N SER A 114 -20.38 13.01 0.83
CA SER A 114 -21.79 13.12 1.21
C SER A 114 -22.02 13.95 2.47
N LYS A 115 -20.97 14.22 3.25
CA LYS A 115 -21.04 14.80 4.60
C LYS A 115 -21.96 14.00 5.53
N THR A 116 -22.00 12.68 5.35
CA THR A 116 -22.79 11.79 6.19
C THR A 116 -22.13 11.67 7.56
N ILE A 117 -22.85 12.02 8.62
CA ILE A 117 -22.35 11.93 9.99
C ILE A 117 -22.43 10.48 10.47
N VAL A 118 -21.29 9.95 10.87
CA VAL A 118 -21.11 8.67 11.55
C VAL A 118 -20.41 8.86 12.90
N PRO A 119 -20.54 7.91 13.85
CA PRO A 119 -19.80 7.94 15.11
C PRO A 119 -18.27 7.93 14.88
N GLU A 120 -17.53 8.64 15.74
CA GLU A 120 -16.05 8.65 15.69
C GLU A 120 -15.44 7.24 15.77
N SER A 121 -16.13 6.29 16.42
CA SER A 121 -15.68 4.90 16.51
C SER A 121 -15.51 4.23 15.15
N GLU A 122 -16.25 4.65 14.12
CA GLU A 122 -16.06 4.16 12.75
C GLU A 122 -14.70 4.61 12.18
N LEU A 123 -14.32 5.88 12.38
CA LEU A 123 -13.03 6.41 11.94
C LEU A 123 -11.87 5.86 12.77
N SER A 124 -12.11 5.60 14.07
CA SER A 124 -11.14 4.96 14.95
C SER A 124 -10.86 3.52 14.54
N HIS A 125 -11.92 2.77 14.19
CA HIS A 125 -11.80 1.42 13.64
C HIS A 125 -11.03 1.43 12.32
N PHE A 126 -11.41 2.30 11.37
CA PHE A 126 -10.70 2.47 10.10
C PHE A 126 -9.19 2.70 10.27
N ILE A 127 -8.80 3.58 11.20
CA ILE A 127 -7.39 3.84 11.50
C ILE A 127 -6.69 2.63 12.12
N SER A 128 -7.39 1.88 12.98
CA SER A 128 -6.82 0.71 13.65
C SER A 128 -6.40 -0.42 12.70
N LEU A 129 -6.98 -0.46 11.49
CA LEU A 129 -6.62 -1.42 10.44
C LEU A 129 -5.23 -1.16 9.84
N ASN A 130 -4.72 0.08 9.91
CA ASN A 130 -3.39 0.43 9.41
C ASN A 130 -2.79 1.62 10.19
N PRO A 131 -2.48 1.45 11.49
CA PRO A 131 -2.27 2.55 12.44
C PRO A 131 -0.95 3.32 12.22
N GLU A 132 -0.04 2.80 11.41
CA GLU A 132 1.19 3.50 11.04
C GLU A 132 1.09 4.25 9.71
N TYR A 133 0.01 4.04 8.94
CA TYR A 133 -0.18 4.72 7.67
C TYR A 133 -0.80 6.10 7.87
N TYR A 134 -0.05 7.15 7.54
CA TYR A 134 -0.49 8.54 7.68
C TYR A 134 -1.83 8.84 6.97
N GLN A 135 -2.11 8.16 5.85
CA GLN A 135 -3.26 8.42 4.98
C GLN A 135 -4.60 8.23 5.72
N GLY A 136 -4.70 7.24 6.62
CA GLY A 136 -5.92 7.02 7.40
C GLY A 136 -6.26 8.24 8.26
N TYR A 137 -5.26 8.78 8.95
CA TYR A 137 -5.40 10.00 9.76
C TYR A 137 -5.74 11.24 8.93
N VAL A 138 -5.12 11.42 7.76
CA VAL A 138 -5.44 12.55 6.86
C VAL A 138 -6.88 12.47 6.37
N LEU A 139 -7.37 11.28 6.00
CA LEU A 139 -8.76 11.10 5.56
C LEU A 139 -9.75 11.33 6.71
N SER A 140 -9.49 10.82 7.90
CA SER A 140 -10.33 11.09 9.07
C SER A 140 -10.33 12.58 9.44
N ALA A 141 -9.18 13.27 9.35
CA ALA A 141 -9.11 14.71 9.57
C ALA A 141 -9.93 15.51 8.54
N ASN A 142 -9.86 15.12 7.26
CA ASN A 142 -10.67 15.70 6.19
C ASN A 142 -12.17 15.43 6.41
N TYR A 143 -12.53 14.25 6.91
CA TYR A 143 -13.91 13.91 7.26
C TYR A 143 -14.44 14.85 8.35
N PHE A 144 -13.74 14.96 9.49
CA PHE A 144 -14.17 15.85 10.57
C PHE A 144 -14.20 17.32 10.14
N TYR A 145 -13.29 17.72 9.24
CA TYR A 145 -13.32 19.05 8.65
C TYR A 145 -14.62 19.33 7.88
N VAL A 146 -15.09 18.41 7.01
CA VAL A 146 -16.26 18.69 6.17
C VAL A 146 -17.60 18.66 6.91
N ILE A 147 -17.64 18.06 8.11
CA ILE A 147 -18.79 18.05 9.02
C ILE A 147 -18.66 19.10 10.15
N ASP A 148 -17.70 20.02 10.03
CA ASP A 148 -17.48 21.14 10.95
C ASP A 148 -17.09 20.74 12.39
N ASP A 149 -16.52 19.54 12.60
CA ASP A 149 -15.89 19.14 13.86
C ASP A 149 -14.40 19.51 13.86
N THR A 150 -14.14 20.79 14.13
CA THR A 150 -12.79 21.37 14.14
C THR A 150 -11.88 20.69 15.16
N SER A 151 -12.41 20.27 16.31
CA SER A 151 -11.59 19.68 17.39
C SER A 151 -10.98 18.35 16.95
N LEU A 152 -11.81 17.43 16.44
CA LEU A 152 -11.33 16.14 15.96
C LEU A 152 -10.48 16.31 14.69
N SER A 153 -10.86 17.21 13.78
CA SER A 153 -10.06 17.48 12.57
C SER A 153 -8.62 17.87 12.92
N ILE A 154 -8.43 18.80 13.86
CA ILE A 154 -7.09 19.21 14.35
C ILE A 154 -6.33 18.01 14.92
N GLN A 155 -6.96 17.21 15.79
CA GLN A 155 -6.32 16.06 16.44
C GLN A 155 -5.81 15.04 15.41
N TYR A 156 -6.62 14.70 14.41
CA TYR A 156 -6.24 13.73 13.39
C TYR A 156 -5.15 14.28 12.46
N TYR A 157 -5.18 15.57 12.08
CA TYR A 157 -4.07 16.16 11.31
C TYR A 157 -2.76 16.16 12.09
N GLN A 158 -2.79 16.57 13.36
CA GLN A 158 -1.61 16.52 14.23
C GLN A 158 -1.03 15.10 14.31
N THR A 159 -1.89 14.11 14.50
CA THR A 159 -1.47 12.71 14.56
C THR A 159 -0.87 12.24 13.22
N SER A 160 -1.48 12.62 12.09
CA SER A 160 -0.97 12.26 10.76
C SER A 160 0.47 12.75 10.54
N LEU A 161 0.81 13.94 11.04
CA LEU A 161 2.15 14.54 10.92
C LEU A 161 3.21 13.83 11.77
N THR A 162 2.81 12.97 12.71
CA THR A 162 3.74 12.12 13.47
C THR A 162 4.13 10.84 12.72
N LYS A 163 3.37 10.49 11.66
CA LYS A 163 3.57 9.30 10.85
C LYS A 163 4.51 9.57 9.68
N GLU A 164 5.04 8.51 9.10
CA GLU A 164 5.93 8.62 7.94
C GLU A 164 5.13 9.00 6.69
N MET A 165 5.29 10.23 6.21
CA MET A 165 4.61 10.71 5.00
C MET A 165 5.41 10.41 3.73
N GLU A 166 4.71 10.19 2.63
CA GLU A 166 5.28 9.88 1.30
C GLU A 166 6.35 10.89 0.85
N ASN A 167 6.10 12.18 1.05
CA ASN A 167 6.94 13.27 0.56
C ASN A 167 6.68 14.56 1.36
N THR A 168 7.52 15.56 1.16
CA THR A 168 7.45 16.84 1.87
C THR A 168 6.23 17.67 1.47
N ALA A 169 5.78 17.62 0.22
CA ALA A 169 4.64 18.40 -0.25
C ALA A 169 3.34 18.00 0.45
N THR A 170 3.10 16.69 0.63
CA THR A 170 1.95 16.17 1.38
C THR A 170 1.97 16.65 2.83
N ALA A 171 3.14 16.65 3.47
CA ALA A 171 3.29 17.19 4.82
C ALA A 171 3.01 18.69 4.90
N GLU A 172 3.49 19.49 3.94
CA GLU A 172 3.23 20.93 3.90
C GLU A 172 1.74 21.25 3.68
N LEU A 173 1.03 20.48 2.85
CA LEU A 173 -0.42 20.64 2.67
C LEU A 173 -1.19 20.38 3.97
N VAL A 174 -0.82 19.33 4.71
CA VAL A 174 -1.43 19.03 6.01
C VAL A 174 -1.13 20.11 7.04
N LYS A 175 0.12 20.61 7.10
CA LYS A 175 0.50 21.71 7.99
C LYS A 175 -0.28 23.00 7.69
N ALA A 176 -0.38 23.38 6.42
CA ALA A 176 -1.12 24.58 6.01
C ALA A 176 -2.60 24.51 6.44
N ARG A 177 -3.24 23.36 6.25
CA ARG A 177 -4.62 23.13 6.70
C ARG A 177 -4.75 23.18 8.23
N LEU A 178 -3.81 22.59 8.94
CA LEU A 178 -3.78 22.62 10.41
C LEU A 178 -3.61 24.06 10.94
N GLU A 179 -2.76 24.86 10.32
CA GLU A 179 -2.57 26.28 10.68
C GLU A 179 -3.84 27.12 10.47
N GLU A 180 -4.57 26.89 9.37
CA GLU A 180 -5.87 27.51 9.09
C GLU A 180 -6.87 27.23 10.23
N LEU A 181 -7.05 25.96 10.60
CA LEU A 181 -7.98 25.54 11.68
C LEU A 181 -7.60 26.09 13.06
N LEU A 182 -6.29 26.15 13.35
CA LEU A 182 -5.79 26.73 14.60
C LEU A 182 -5.91 28.26 14.65
N GLY A 183 -6.00 28.92 13.49
CA GLY A 183 -6.28 30.35 13.39
C GLY A 183 -7.76 30.68 13.62
N GLU A 184 -8.66 29.86 13.07
CA GLU A 184 -10.11 30.01 13.24
C GLU A 184 -10.57 29.75 14.68
N SER A 185 -10.01 28.74 15.35
CA SER A 185 -10.35 28.40 16.75
C SER A 185 -9.94 29.46 17.80
N LYS A 186 -9.15 30.46 17.42
CA LYS A 186 -8.72 31.57 18.30
C LYS A 186 -9.61 32.81 18.19
N ASN A 187 -10.53 32.86 17.23
CA ASN A 187 -11.49 33.95 17.02
C ASN A 187 -12.88 33.57 17.53
#